data_AF-A0A654BWP9-F1
#
_entry.id   AF-A0A654BWP9-F1
#
_cell.length_a   1.000
_cell.length_b   1.000
_cell.length_c   1.000
_cell.angle_alpha   90.00
_cell.angle_beta   90.00
_cell.angle_gamma   90.00
#
_symmetry.space_group_name_H-M   'P 1'
#
loop_
_entity.id
_entity.type
_entity.pdbx_description
1 polymer ?
#
loop_
_entity_poly.entity_id
_entity_poly.type
_entity_poly.pdbx_seq_one_letter_code
_entity_poly.pdbx_strand_id
1 'polypeptide(L)'
;MTPGLNMKLQNIQYNIDKLREEEGVDFAAIAFCEHSSTYSPIKWQYVSGNNNDRYKLIVLRKGRGLAGNVMKTGKRMLISNVDMALSPDEKVKYPILLSESLTAVIAVPLYFNNQVYGVILFGQRNHKPLPDNIENIIINERLGELKEDIR
;
A
#
# COMPACT_ATOMS: atom_id res chain seq x y z
N MET A 1 8.71 13.24 9.13
CA MET A 1 8.59 11.94 9.81
C MET A 1 8.99 12.11 11.27
N THR A 2 8.27 11.48 12.21
CA THR A 2 8.64 11.49 13.64
C THR A 2 9.92 10.65 13.86
N PRO A 3 10.87 11.09 14.71
CA PRO A 3 12.17 10.41 14.88
C PRO A 3 12.07 8.92 15.23
N GLY A 4 11.05 8.51 16.00
CA GLY A 4 10.83 7.12 16.40
C GLY A 4 10.40 6.18 15.27
N LEU A 5 9.77 6.70 14.20
CA LEU A 5 9.37 5.89 13.04
C LEU A 5 10.57 5.58 12.13
N ASN A 6 11.51 6.53 12.03
CA ASN A 6 12.71 6.38 11.19
C ASN A 6 13.64 5.26 11.70
N MET A 7 13.64 5.00 13.02
CA MET A 7 14.38 3.90 13.63
C MET A 7 13.69 2.53 13.44
N LYS A 8 12.36 2.51 13.20
CA LYS A 8 11.54 1.28 13.13
C LYS A 8 11.31 0.74 11.71
N LEU A 9 11.65 1.51 10.67
CA LEU A 9 11.54 1.09 9.26
C LEU A 9 12.87 0.61 8.65
N GLN A 10 13.82 0.18 9.49
CA GLN A 10 15.07 -0.43 9.00
C GLN A 10 14.73 -1.61 8.08
N ASN A 11 15.35 -1.65 6.90
CA ASN A 11 15.17 -2.70 5.89
C ASN A 11 13.75 -2.84 5.32
N ILE A 12 12.92 -1.78 5.35
CA ILE A 12 11.55 -1.84 4.80
C ILE A 12 11.49 -2.29 3.33
N GLN A 13 12.49 -1.93 2.52
CA GLN A 13 12.60 -2.42 1.14
C GLN A 13 12.80 -3.93 1.11
N TYR A 14 13.75 -4.47 1.86
CA TYR A 14 13.96 -5.92 1.97
C TYR A 14 12.69 -6.63 2.47
N ASN A 15 11.99 -6.06 3.46
CA ASN A 15 10.77 -6.64 3.99
C ASN A 15 9.63 -6.67 2.96
N ILE A 16 9.46 -5.61 2.15
CA ILE A 16 8.43 -5.60 1.11
C ILE A 16 8.75 -6.59 -0.02
N ASP A 17 10.03 -6.77 -0.34
CA ASP A 17 10.48 -7.74 -1.32
C ASP A 17 10.18 -9.17 -0.85
N LYS A 18 10.54 -9.47 0.40
CA LYS A 18 10.23 -10.75 1.03
C LYS A 18 8.73 -11.01 1.13
N LEU A 19 7.94 -10.03 1.57
CA LEU A 19 6.48 -10.14 1.64
C LEU A 19 5.85 -10.44 0.28
N ARG A 20 6.28 -9.74 -0.77
CA ARG A 20 5.77 -9.97 -2.12
C ARG A 20 5.99 -11.42 -2.56
N GLU A 21 7.17 -11.96 -2.28
CA GLU A 21 7.54 -13.34 -2.62
C GLU A 21 6.80 -14.37 -1.79
N GLU A 22 6.75 -14.20 -0.47
CA GLU A 22 6.05 -15.11 0.45
C GLU A 22 4.55 -15.18 0.18
N GLU A 23 3.93 -14.06 -0.14
CA GLU A 23 2.51 -14.00 -0.47
C GLU A 23 2.20 -14.36 -1.94
N GLY A 24 3.22 -14.59 -2.78
CA GLY A 24 3.00 -15.02 -4.17
C GLY A 24 2.28 -13.99 -5.06
N VAL A 25 2.47 -12.70 -4.77
CA VAL A 25 1.87 -11.60 -5.53
C VAL A 25 2.87 -10.97 -6.49
N ASP A 26 2.38 -10.44 -7.61
CA ASP A 26 3.23 -9.89 -8.66
C ASP A 26 3.80 -8.50 -8.31
N PHE A 27 3.12 -7.77 -7.42
CA PHE A 27 3.47 -6.40 -7.04
C PHE A 27 3.15 -6.12 -5.57
N ALA A 28 4.02 -5.37 -4.91
CA ALA A 28 3.75 -4.80 -3.59
C ALA A 28 4.22 -3.34 -3.52
N ALA A 29 3.52 -2.50 -2.78
CA ALA A 29 3.93 -1.11 -2.57
C ALA A 29 3.51 -0.56 -1.21
N ILE A 30 4.29 0.34 -0.64
CA ILE A 30 3.96 1.06 0.60
C ILE A 30 3.88 2.56 0.32
N ALA A 31 2.78 3.16 0.79
CA ALA A 31 2.56 4.59 0.75
C ALA A 31 2.57 5.22 2.15
N PHE A 32 3.24 6.37 2.26
CA PHE A 32 3.27 7.21 3.47
C PHE A 32 2.97 8.67 3.11
N CYS A 33 2.59 9.46 4.12
CA CYS A 33 2.63 10.92 4.04
C CYS A 33 4.09 11.40 4.18
N GLU A 34 4.54 12.30 3.30
CA GLU A 34 5.92 12.84 3.38
C GLU A 34 6.17 13.65 4.68
N HIS A 35 5.13 14.32 5.20
CA HIS A 35 5.20 15.06 6.47
C HIS A 35 3.98 14.77 7.36
N SER A 36 4.07 15.15 8.64
CA SER A 36 3.00 14.98 9.63
C SER A 36 1.90 16.04 9.56
N SER A 37 1.85 16.84 8.48
CA SER A 37 0.81 17.86 8.30
C SER A 37 -0.41 17.29 7.59
N THR A 38 -1.59 17.82 7.90
CA THR A 38 -2.87 17.40 7.32
C THR A 38 -2.94 17.52 5.79
N TYR A 39 -2.08 18.35 5.19
CA TYR A 39 -2.01 18.61 3.75
C TYR A 39 -0.87 17.87 3.05
N SER A 40 -0.14 17.02 3.78
CA SER A 40 1.02 16.32 3.22
C SER A 40 0.60 15.39 2.10
N PRO A 41 1.31 15.41 0.96
CA PRO A 41 1.06 14.47 -0.11
C PRO A 41 1.38 13.05 0.35
N ILE A 42 0.60 12.12 -0.19
CA ILE A 42 0.79 10.68 -0.05
C ILE A 42 1.52 10.20 -1.31
N LYS A 43 2.64 9.51 -1.12
CA LYS A 43 3.41 8.91 -2.22
C LYS A 43 3.70 7.45 -1.94
N TRP A 44 3.81 6.67 -3.01
CA TRP A 44 4.35 5.32 -2.96
C TRP A 44 5.88 5.41 -2.81
N GLN A 45 6.38 5.10 -1.62
CA GLN A 45 7.79 5.31 -1.27
C GLN A 45 8.62 4.04 -1.48
N TYR A 46 8.03 2.88 -1.23
CA TYR A 46 8.67 1.58 -1.39
C TYR A 46 7.81 0.72 -2.31
N VAL A 47 8.45 0.03 -3.25
CA VAL A 47 7.78 -0.85 -4.21
C VAL A 47 8.61 -2.11 -4.41
N SER A 48 7.94 -3.21 -4.74
CA SER A 48 8.55 -4.48 -5.09
C SER A 48 7.85 -5.05 -6.32
N GLY A 49 8.62 -5.58 -7.27
CA GLY A 49 8.10 -6.14 -8.51
C GLY A 49 7.46 -5.09 -9.44
N ASN A 50 7.91 -3.82 -9.39
CA ASN A 50 7.44 -2.77 -10.29
C ASN A 50 7.99 -2.99 -11.73
N ASN A 51 7.15 -2.74 -12.73
CA ASN A 51 7.57 -2.84 -14.14
C ASN A 51 8.27 -1.57 -14.63
N ASN A 52 8.08 -0.46 -13.93
CA ASN A 52 8.62 0.84 -14.30
C ASN A 52 8.63 1.79 -13.08
N ASP A 53 9.15 3.00 -13.29
CA ASP A 53 9.30 4.00 -12.23
C ASP A 53 8.24 5.10 -12.23
N ARG A 54 7.18 4.99 -13.06
CA ARG A 54 6.13 6.03 -13.14
C ARG A 54 5.33 6.18 -11.85
N TYR A 55 5.35 5.17 -10.98
CA TYR A 55 4.76 5.25 -9.64
C TYR A 55 5.34 6.43 -8.82
N LYS A 56 6.60 6.82 -9.07
CA LYS A 56 7.27 7.95 -8.39
C LYS A 56 6.61 9.30 -8.67
N LEU A 57 5.88 9.40 -9.80
CA LEU A 57 5.14 10.61 -10.19
C LEU A 57 3.76 10.71 -9.52
N ILE A 58 3.30 9.63 -8.88
CA ILE A 58 1.97 9.58 -8.27
C ILE A 58 1.99 10.37 -6.96
N VAL A 59 1.18 11.43 -6.92
CA VAL A 59 0.95 12.27 -5.74
C VAL A 59 -0.53 12.24 -5.40
N LEU A 60 -0.87 11.70 -4.22
CA LEU A 60 -2.25 11.56 -3.76
C LEU A 60 -2.53 12.48 -2.56
N ARG A 61 -3.80 12.85 -2.40
CA ARG A 61 -4.33 13.51 -1.20
C ARG A 61 -5.12 12.50 -0.37
N LYS A 62 -5.29 12.76 0.93
CA LYS A 62 -6.16 11.95 1.79
C LYS A 62 -7.57 11.86 1.18
N GLY A 63 -8.12 10.64 1.11
CA GLY A 63 -9.39 10.34 0.42
C GLY A 63 -9.35 10.27 -1.11
N ARG A 64 -8.15 10.21 -1.73
CA ARG A 64 -8.01 10.04 -3.19
C ARG A 64 -7.11 8.84 -3.51
N GLY A 65 -7.52 8.05 -4.50
CA GLY A 65 -6.85 6.80 -4.86
C GLY A 65 -6.93 5.74 -3.76
N LEU A 66 -6.24 4.61 -3.97
CA LEU A 66 -6.25 3.48 -3.03
C LEU A 66 -5.67 3.89 -1.68
N ALA A 67 -4.45 4.41 -1.68
CA ALA A 67 -3.77 4.82 -0.45
C ALA A 67 -4.53 5.93 0.31
N GLY A 68 -5.02 6.95 -0.40
CA GLY A 68 -5.75 8.03 0.25
C GLY A 68 -7.08 7.58 0.86
N ASN A 69 -7.82 6.67 0.21
CA ASN A 69 -9.05 6.11 0.74
C ASN A 69 -8.80 5.29 2.00
N VAL A 70 -7.83 4.36 1.95
CA VAL A 70 -7.47 3.52 3.10
C VAL A 70 -6.97 4.36 4.27
N MET A 71 -6.13 5.39 4.03
CA MET A 71 -5.70 6.30 5.10
C MET A 71 -6.82 7.16 5.68
N LYS A 72 -7.89 7.42 4.91
CA LYS A 72 -9.06 8.16 5.41
C LYS A 72 -9.96 7.29 6.27
N THR A 73 -10.20 6.05 5.86
CA THR A 73 -11.19 5.17 6.48
C THR A 73 -10.60 4.25 7.54
N GLY A 74 -9.30 3.96 7.49
CA GLY A 74 -8.68 2.89 8.29
C GLY A 74 -9.22 1.51 7.94
N LYS A 75 -9.82 1.33 6.75
CA LYS A 75 -10.38 0.06 6.31
C LYS A 75 -9.62 -0.46 5.11
N ARG A 76 -9.44 -1.79 5.06
CA ARG A 76 -8.91 -2.48 3.89
C ARG A 76 -9.78 -2.19 2.65
N MET A 77 -9.16 -2.15 1.48
CA MET A 77 -9.86 -2.02 0.20
C MET A 77 -9.43 -3.16 -0.71
N LEU A 78 -10.37 -4.00 -1.10
CA LEU A 78 -10.18 -5.16 -1.96
C LEU A 78 -10.85 -4.91 -3.31
N ILE A 79 -10.13 -5.23 -4.39
CA ILE A 79 -10.68 -5.27 -5.75
C ILE A 79 -10.19 -6.57 -6.39
N SER A 80 -11.02 -7.60 -6.36
CA SER A 80 -10.66 -8.94 -6.87
C SER A 80 -10.56 -8.98 -8.40
N ASN A 81 -11.24 -8.07 -9.11
CA ASN A 81 -11.10 -7.89 -10.54
C ASN A 81 -11.35 -6.42 -10.92
N VAL A 82 -10.30 -5.74 -11.37
CA VAL A 82 -10.31 -4.30 -11.70
C VAL A 82 -11.20 -3.99 -12.90
N ASP A 83 -11.25 -4.88 -13.91
CA ASP A 83 -12.02 -4.64 -15.13
C ASP A 83 -13.54 -4.82 -14.91
N MET A 84 -13.93 -5.70 -13.98
CA MET A 84 -15.32 -5.85 -13.59
C MET A 84 -15.78 -4.80 -12.57
N ALA A 85 -14.89 -4.40 -11.65
CA ALA A 85 -15.25 -3.52 -10.54
C ALA A 85 -15.22 -2.02 -10.90
N LEU A 86 -14.43 -1.63 -11.90
CA LEU A 86 -14.18 -0.22 -12.22
C LEU A 86 -14.37 0.07 -13.71
N SER A 87 -15.17 1.09 -14.00
CA SER A 87 -15.24 1.71 -15.33
C SER A 87 -13.92 2.42 -15.70
N PRO A 88 -13.67 2.71 -17.00
CA PRO A 88 -12.48 3.45 -17.41
C PRO A 88 -12.27 4.78 -16.66
N ASP A 89 -13.35 5.54 -16.45
CA ASP A 89 -13.34 6.82 -15.73
C ASP A 89 -13.09 6.67 -14.21
N GLU A 90 -13.28 5.47 -13.67
CA GLU A 90 -12.92 5.17 -12.29
C GLU A 90 -11.47 4.74 -12.16
N LYS A 91 -10.93 3.99 -13.13
CA LYS A 91 -9.54 3.55 -13.13
C LYS A 91 -8.57 4.73 -13.06
N VAL A 92 -8.87 5.85 -13.73
CA VAL A 92 -8.04 7.07 -13.66
C VAL A 92 -7.95 7.68 -12.25
N LYS A 93 -8.90 7.37 -11.35
CA LYS A 93 -8.86 7.78 -9.94
C LYS A 93 -7.84 6.97 -9.13
N TYR A 94 -7.34 5.86 -9.67
CA TYR A 94 -6.41 4.92 -9.04
C TYR A 94 -5.15 4.74 -9.90
N PRO A 95 -4.27 5.76 -9.99
CA PRO A 95 -3.18 5.79 -10.97
C PRO A 95 -2.17 4.64 -10.84
N ILE A 96 -2.02 4.05 -9.65
CA ILE A 96 -1.13 2.89 -9.46
C ILE A 96 -1.62 1.65 -10.22
N LEU A 97 -2.94 1.47 -10.36
CA LEU A 97 -3.52 0.37 -11.15
C LEU A 97 -3.08 0.48 -12.61
N LEU A 98 -3.09 1.70 -13.16
CA LEU A 98 -2.72 1.98 -14.54
C LEU A 98 -1.20 1.89 -14.75
N SER A 99 -0.42 2.51 -13.86
CA SER A 99 1.05 2.54 -13.94
C SER A 99 1.66 1.14 -13.93
N GLU A 100 1.08 0.24 -13.13
CA GLU A 100 1.60 -1.12 -12.92
C GLU A 100 0.75 -2.21 -13.57
N SER A 101 -0.28 -1.84 -14.34
CA SER A 101 -1.18 -2.78 -15.04
C SER A 101 -1.78 -3.84 -14.10
N LEU A 102 -2.22 -3.41 -12.91
CA LEU A 102 -2.76 -4.29 -11.89
C LEU A 102 -4.22 -4.65 -12.21
N THR A 103 -4.53 -5.95 -12.14
CA THR A 103 -5.85 -6.51 -12.46
C THR A 103 -6.62 -6.98 -11.23
N ALA A 104 -5.93 -7.20 -10.10
CA ALA A 104 -6.53 -7.45 -8.80
C ALA A 104 -5.65 -6.85 -7.70
N VAL A 105 -6.23 -6.26 -6.66
CA VAL A 105 -5.48 -5.59 -5.58
C VAL A 105 -6.14 -5.71 -4.22
N ILE A 106 -5.30 -5.68 -3.17
CA ILE A 106 -5.74 -5.38 -1.80
C ILE A 106 -4.84 -4.30 -1.19
N ALA A 107 -5.46 -3.25 -0.65
CA ALA A 107 -4.79 -2.20 0.09
C ALA A 107 -5.15 -2.30 1.57
N VAL A 108 -4.15 -2.35 2.45
CA VAL A 108 -4.28 -2.59 3.88
C VAL A 108 -3.71 -1.41 4.67
N PRO A 109 -4.44 -0.87 5.67
CA PRO A 109 -3.95 0.21 6.51
C PRO A 109 -2.80 -0.28 7.39
N LEU A 110 -1.77 0.55 7.54
CA LEU A 110 -0.69 0.35 8.49
C LEU A 110 -0.94 1.26 9.70
N TYR A 111 -0.91 0.69 10.91
CA TYR A 111 -1.18 1.40 12.16
C TYR A 111 0.08 1.62 13.00
N PHE A 112 0.17 2.81 13.60
CA PHE A 112 1.19 3.19 14.57
C PHE A 112 0.54 4.09 15.62
N ASN A 113 0.65 3.74 16.91
CA ASN A 113 0.01 4.45 18.03
C ASN A 113 -1.49 4.74 17.78
N ASN A 114 -2.25 3.70 17.40
CA ASN A 114 -3.69 3.76 17.07
C ASN A 114 -4.08 4.71 15.93
N GLN A 115 -3.12 5.17 15.12
CA GLN A 115 -3.37 6.01 13.96
C GLN A 115 -2.90 5.31 12.68
N VAL A 116 -3.67 5.49 11.60
CA VAL A 116 -3.25 5.01 10.28
C VAL A 116 -2.12 5.90 9.77
N TYR A 117 -0.91 5.34 9.65
CA TYR A 117 0.28 6.08 9.25
C TYR A 117 0.70 5.82 7.79
N GLY A 118 0.21 4.72 7.21
CA GLY A 118 0.54 4.33 5.85
C GLY A 118 -0.41 3.28 5.30
N VAL A 119 -0.11 2.83 4.09
CA VAL A 119 -0.86 1.79 3.38
C VAL A 119 0.12 0.86 2.70
N ILE A 120 -0.06 -0.44 2.88
CA ILE A 120 0.55 -1.45 2.01
C ILE A 120 -0.46 -1.90 0.97
N LEU A 121 0.00 -2.08 -0.26
CA LEU A 121 -0.77 -2.55 -1.40
C LEU A 121 -0.12 -3.83 -1.91
N PHE A 122 -0.93 -4.85 -2.14
CA PHE A 122 -0.55 -6.03 -2.91
C PHE A 122 -1.37 -6.07 -4.19
N GLY A 123 -0.76 -6.48 -5.29
CA GLY A 123 -1.40 -6.52 -6.59
C GLY A 123 -0.96 -7.69 -7.45
N GLN A 124 -1.87 -8.13 -8.30
CA GLN A 124 -1.64 -9.13 -9.34
C GLN A 124 -1.84 -8.51 -10.72
N ARG A 125 -1.20 -9.10 -11.73
CA ARG A 125 -1.32 -8.71 -13.14
C ARG A 125 -1.96 -9.84 -13.95
N ASN A 126 -2.23 -9.57 -15.22
CA ASN A 126 -2.66 -10.59 -16.20
C ASN A 126 -3.87 -11.43 -15.74
N HIS A 127 -4.80 -10.81 -15.00
CA HIS A 127 -5.99 -11.44 -14.42
C HIS A 127 -5.70 -12.60 -13.44
N LYS A 128 -4.47 -12.69 -12.93
CA LYS A 128 -4.15 -13.64 -11.85
C LYS A 128 -4.94 -13.25 -10.59
N PRO A 129 -5.59 -14.21 -9.92
CA PRO A 129 -6.34 -13.93 -8.71
C PRO A 129 -5.40 -13.58 -7.56
N LEU A 130 -5.93 -12.82 -6.61
CA LEU A 130 -5.27 -12.64 -5.32
C LEU A 130 -5.20 -14.00 -4.59
N PRO A 131 -4.12 -14.29 -3.84
CA PRO A 131 -4.04 -15.48 -3.00
C PRO A 131 -5.15 -15.50 -1.95
N ASP A 132 -5.72 -16.66 -1.66
CA ASP A 132 -6.89 -16.81 -0.77
C ASP A 132 -6.65 -16.25 0.65
N ASN A 133 -5.42 -16.31 1.14
CA ASN A 133 -5.04 -15.85 2.48
C ASN A 133 -4.81 -14.34 2.56
N ILE A 134 -4.65 -13.64 1.43
CA ILE A 134 -4.20 -12.24 1.42
C ILE A 134 -5.23 -11.29 2.05
N GLU A 135 -6.52 -11.62 1.98
CA GLU A 135 -7.59 -10.78 2.53
C GLU A 135 -7.49 -10.62 4.05
N ASN A 136 -6.92 -11.63 4.72
CA ASN A 136 -6.75 -11.70 6.16
C ASN A 136 -5.33 -11.37 6.63
N ILE A 137 -4.44 -10.92 5.73
CA ILE A 137 -3.03 -10.72 6.04
C ILE A 137 -2.80 -9.78 7.25
N ILE A 138 -1.97 -10.22 8.18
CA ILE A 138 -1.55 -9.43 9.36
C ILE A 138 -0.16 -8.85 9.07
N ILE A 139 -0.07 -7.52 9.08
CA ILE A 139 1.14 -6.79 8.64
C ILE A 139 2.02 -6.31 9.80
N ASN A 140 1.45 -6.15 11.00
CA ASN A 140 2.05 -5.40 12.09
C ASN A 140 3.45 -5.86 12.52
N GLU A 141 3.83 -7.11 12.27
CA GLU A 141 5.16 -7.65 12.63
C GLU A 141 6.07 -7.95 11.41
N ARG A 142 5.55 -7.80 10.19
CA ARG A 142 6.25 -8.25 8.97
C ARG A 142 7.02 -7.14 8.26
N LEU A 143 6.78 -5.88 8.62
CA LEU A 143 7.47 -4.71 8.04
C LEU A 143 8.57 -4.11 8.91
N GLY A 144 8.83 -4.68 10.09
CA GLY A 144 9.80 -4.20 11.08
C GLY A 144 9.22 -4.27 12.51
N GLU A 145 10.04 -4.12 13.55
CA GLU A 145 9.58 -4.15 14.95
C GLU A 145 8.68 -2.93 15.27
N LEU A 146 7.40 -3.00 14.92
CA LEU A 146 6.36 -2.12 15.44
C LEU A 146 5.98 -2.59 16.86
N LYS A 147 6.92 -2.56 17.81
CA LYS A 147 6.59 -2.76 19.22
C LYS A 147 5.84 -1.51 19.73
N GLU A 148 4.62 -1.71 20.21
CA GLU A 148 3.88 -0.68 20.95
C GLU A 148 4.67 -0.30 22.20
N ASP A 149 4.75 1.00 22.47
CA ASP A 149 5.20 1.50 23.76
C ASP A 149 4.02 1.30 24.72
N ILE A 150 4.10 0.26 25.55
CA ILE A 150 3.15 0.05 26.64
C ILE A 150 3.40 1.16 27.65
N ARG A 151 2.47 2.12 27.76
CA ARG A 151 2.30 2.97 28.93
C ARG A 151 0.84 3.05 29.31
#